data_AF-A0A2G2Y8V8-F1
#
_entry.id   AF-A0A2G2Y8V8-F1
#
_cell.length_a   1.000
_cell.length_b   1.000
_cell.length_c   1.000
_cell.angle_alpha   90.00
_cell.angle_beta   90.00
_cell.angle_gamma   90.00
#
_symmetry.space_group_name_H-M   'P 1'
#
loop_
_entity.id
_entity.type
_entity.pdbx_description
1 polymer ?
#
loop_
_entity_poly.entity_id
_entity_poly.type
_entity_poly.pdbx_seq_one_letter_code
_entity_poly.pdbx_strand_id
1 'polypeptide(L)'
;MPWNTVMDIMMKEIHARGKTMQDIKEILKRAPVIFEVVLAIKEAYALGCDLRIVSDENLFFVETILKHSGIMDCFSKINTNSSYVDDEGKLKICPYHNFDHKCNNPCPPNICKGLVIERMQESLALEGNRKRMIYLGDGAGDFYPSSMLKDQDFVMQRKDFPM
;
A
#
# COMPACT_ATOMS: atom_id res chain seq x y z
N MET A 1 6.45 -10.39 16.87
CA MET A 1 7.35 -9.90 15.81
C MET A 1 6.52 -9.11 14.82
N PRO A 2 6.92 -7.89 14.41
CA PRO A 2 6.18 -7.10 13.42
C PRO A 2 6.05 -7.83 12.08
N TRP A 3 4.93 -7.67 11.38
CA TRP A 3 4.65 -8.31 10.10
C TRP A 3 5.75 -8.06 9.06
N ASN A 4 6.18 -6.81 8.91
CA ASN A 4 7.26 -6.42 8.01
C ASN A 4 8.57 -7.21 8.25
N THR A 5 8.96 -7.41 9.51
CA THR A 5 10.14 -8.20 9.88
C THR A 5 9.97 -9.67 9.55
N VAL A 6 8.77 -10.23 9.79
CA VAL A 6 8.45 -11.61 9.40
C VAL A 6 8.61 -11.78 7.89
N MET A 7 8.07 -10.85 7.10
CA MET A 7 8.16 -10.90 5.64
C MET A 7 9.62 -10.83 5.16
N ASP A 8 10.45 -9.94 5.71
CA ASP A 8 11.89 -9.88 5.36
C ASP A 8 12.64 -11.18 5.70
N ILE A 9 12.31 -11.82 6.82
CA ILE A 9 12.89 -13.11 7.19
C ILE A 9 12.43 -14.22 6.24
N MET A 10 11.12 -14.28 5.95
CA MET A 10 10.58 -15.30 5.04
C MET A 10 11.16 -15.20 3.63
N MET A 11 11.44 -13.99 3.16
CA MET A 11 12.12 -13.77 1.88
C MET A 11 13.52 -14.37 1.84
N LYS A 12 14.28 -14.30 2.95
CA LYS A 12 15.60 -14.94 3.07
C LYS A 12 15.48 -16.46 3.06
N GLU A 13 14.49 -17.00 3.77
CA GLU A 13 14.24 -18.45 3.82
C GLU A 13 13.81 -19.01 2.44
N ILE A 14 12.96 -18.28 1.72
CA ILE A 14 12.54 -18.64 0.36
C ILE A 14 13.76 -18.69 -0.58
N HIS A 15 14.62 -17.67 -0.51
CA HIS A 15 15.85 -17.64 -1.30
C HIS A 15 16.82 -18.76 -0.90
N ALA A 16 16.99 -19.06 0.40
CA ALA A 16 17.84 -20.16 0.88
C ALA A 16 17.40 -21.53 0.36
N ARG A 17 16.12 -21.69 -0.01
CA ARG A 17 15.57 -22.88 -0.67
C ARG A 17 15.72 -22.85 -2.20
N GLY A 18 16.55 -21.96 -2.74
CA GLY A 18 16.88 -21.85 -4.16
C GLY A 18 15.79 -21.20 -5.01
N LYS A 19 14.83 -20.47 -4.40
CA LYS A 19 13.82 -19.73 -5.16
C LYS A 19 14.34 -18.37 -5.57
N THR A 20 14.17 -18.05 -6.85
CA THR A 20 14.61 -16.81 -7.46
C THR A 20 13.55 -15.73 -7.32
N MET A 21 13.95 -14.48 -7.52
CA MET A 21 13.00 -13.37 -7.63
C MET A 21 11.98 -13.57 -8.76
N GLN A 22 12.37 -14.26 -9.84
CA GLN A 22 11.46 -14.55 -10.94
C GLN A 22 10.37 -15.56 -10.52
N ASP A 23 10.73 -16.60 -9.77
CA ASP A 23 9.76 -17.57 -9.25
C ASP A 23 8.69 -16.88 -8.39
N ILE A 24 9.13 -15.92 -7.57
CA ILE A 24 8.25 -15.15 -6.70
C ILE A 24 7.34 -14.23 -7.53
N LYS A 25 7.88 -13.56 -8.55
CA LYS A 25 7.05 -12.76 -9.47
C LYS A 25 5.96 -13.61 -10.12
N GLU A 26 6.29 -14.78 -10.63
CA GLU A 26 5.31 -15.66 -11.28
C GLU A 26 4.21 -16.15 -10.32
N ILE A 27 4.56 -16.38 -9.04
CA ILE A 27 3.55 -16.71 -8.02
C ILE A 27 2.67 -15.49 -7.72
N LEU A 28 3.25 -14.30 -7.55
CA LEU A 28 2.49 -13.08 -7.26
C LEU A 28 1.49 -12.72 -8.37
N LYS A 29 1.83 -13.00 -9.64
CA LYS A 29 0.89 -12.83 -10.77
C LYS A 29 -0.37 -13.67 -10.66
N ARG A 30 -0.34 -14.76 -9.87
CA ARG A 30 -1.51 -15.62 -9.62
C ARG A 30 -2.39 -15.12 -8.49
N ALA A 31 -2.02 -14.03 -7.81
CA ALA A 31 -2.86 -13.42 -6.79
C ALA A 31 -4.23 -13.08 -7.39
N PRO A 32 -5.34 -13.42 -6.70
CA PRO A 32 -6.67 -13.13 -7.22
C PRO A 32 -6.89 -11.62 -7.22
N VAL A 33 -7.08 -11.06 -8.41
CA VAL A 33 -7.47 -9.66 -8.61
C VAL A 33 -8.91 -9.64 -9.09
N ILE A 34 -9.77 -8.92 -8.37
CA ILE A 34 -11.18 -8.75 -8.73
C ILE A 34 -11.23 -7.88 -9.99
N PHE A 35 -11.74 -8.44 -11.09
CA PHE A 35 -11.74 -7.79 -12.40
C PHE A 35 -12.47 -6.44 -12.38
N GLU A 36 -13.59 -6.37 -11.67
CA GLU A 36 -14.40 -5.16 -11.50
C GLU A 36 -13.64 -4.04 -10.79
N VAL A 37 -12.72 -4.38 -9.87
CA VAL A 37 -11.85 -3.39 -9.20
C VAL A 37 -10.85 -2.79 -10.19
N VAL A 38 -10.30 -3.60 -11.09
CA VAL A 38 -9.41 -3.12 -12.17
C VAL A 38 -10.14 -2.15 -13.08
N LEU A 39 -11.38 -2.47 -13.47
CA LEU A 39 -12.21 -1.56 -14.28
C LEU A 39 -12.50 -0.25 -13.55
N ALA A 40 -12.90 -0.31 -12.27
CA ALA A 40 -13.19 0.88 -11.47
C ALA A 40 -11.96 1.79 -11.32
N ILE A 41 -10.77 1.23 -11.12
CA ILE A 41 -9.50 1.98 -11.04
C ILE A 41 -9.22 2.69 -12.37
N LYS A 42 -9.36 1.98 -13.49
CA LYS A 42 -9.13 2.57 -14.83
C LYS A 42 -10.13 3.69 -15.14
N GLU A 43 -11.39 3.51 -14.77
CA GLU A 43 -12.43 4.53 -14.96
C GLU A 43 -12.16 5.77 -14.10
N ALA A 44 -11.85 5.60 -12.82
CA ALA A 44 -11.49 6.71 -11.95
C ALA A 44 -10.27 7.48 -12.47
N TYR A 45 -9.25 6.76 -12.96
CA TYR A 45 -8.09 7.38 -13.59
C TYR A 45 -8.45 8.16 -14.86
N ALA A 46 -9.29 7.59 -15.74
CA ALA A 46 -9.75 8.25 -16.97
C ALA A 46 -10.58 9.51 -16.69
N LEU A 47 -11.30 9.56 -15.57
CA LEU A 47 -12.02 10.73 -15.07
C LEU A 47 -11.10 11.81 -14.46
N GLY A 48 -9.78 11.57 -14.42
CA GLY A 48 -8.79 12.51 -13.90
C GLY A 48 -8.60 12.46 -12.39
N CYS A 49 -9.02 11.38 -11.72
CA CYS A 49 -8.72 11.21 -10.30
C CYS A 49 -7.22 10.95 -10.07
N ASP A 50 -6.68 11.59 -9.04
CA ASP A 50 -5.35 11.26 -8.52
C ASP A 50 -5.44 10.03 -7.62
N LEU A 51 -5.02 8.87 -8.13
CA LEU A 51 -5.08 7.61 -7.40
C LEU A 51 -3.77 7.33 -6.68
N ARG A 52 -3.86 6.97 -5.39
CA ARG A 52 -2.70 6.66 -4.54
C ARG A 52 -2.96 5.41 -3.71
N ILE A 53 -1.90 4.68 -3.36
CA ILE A 53 -1.94 3.50 -2.49
C ILE A 53 -1.27 3.82 -1.17
N VAL A 54 -1.87 3.36 -0.07
CA VAL A 54 -1.24 3.27 1.26
C VAL A 54 -1.43 1.85 1.76
N SER A 55 -0.35 1.09 1.93
CA SER A 55 -0.41 -0.33 2.25
C SER A 55 0.66 -0.74 3.26
N ASP A 56 0.32 -1.73 4.11
CA ASP A 56 1.31 -2.41 4.98
C ASP A 56 1.94 -3.63 4.29
N GLU A 57 2.04 -3.57 2.96
CA GLU A 57 2.75 -4.53 2.12
C GLU A 57 4.16 -4.02 1.79
N ASN A 58 4.84 -4.65 0.83
CA ASN A 58 6.11 -4.17 0.29
C ASN A 58 5.99 -3.75 -1.18
N LEU A 59 6.85 -2.83 -1.60
CA LEU A 59 6.80 -2.22 -2.93
C LEU A 59 6.93 -3.26 -4.05
N PHE A 60 7.81 -4.24 -3.91
CA PHE A 60 8.02 -5.29 -4.90
C PHE A 60 6.75 -6.12 -5.15
N PHE A 61 6.00 -6.47 -4.10
CA PHE A 61 4.73 -7.21 -4.26
C PHE A 61 3.67 -6.37 -4.93
N VAL A 62 3.46 -5.16 -4.40
CA VAL A 62 2.44 -4.23 -4.91
C VAL A 62 2.69 -3.94 -6.40
N GLU A 63 3.91 -3.54 -6.77
CA GLU A 63 4.24 -3.25 -8.16
C GLU A 63 4.09 -4.46 -9.08
N THR A 64 4.48 -5.65 -8.62
CA THR A 64 4.38 -6.87 -9.44
C THR A 64 2.92 -7.16 -9.80
N ILE A 65 2.01 -7.06 -8.83
CA ILE A 65 0.58 -7.30 -9.02
C ILE A 65 -0.05 -6.20 -9.90
N LEU A 66 0.27 -4.92 -9.65
CA LEU A 66 -0.27 -3.81 -10.42
C LEU A 66 0.21 -3.81 -11.88
N LYS A 67 1.49 -4.11 -12.12
CA LYS A 67 2.07 -4.26 -13.46
C LYS A 67 1.41 -5.41 -14.21
N HIS A 68 1.23 -6.55 -13.55
CA HIS A 68 0.53 -7.70 -14.14
C HIS A 68 -0.93 -7.37 -14.49
N SER A 69 -1.61 -6.61 -13.63
CA SER A 69 -3.00 -6.20 -13.82
C SER A 69 -3.18 -5.03 -14.79
N GLY A 70 -2.08 -4.45 -15.30
CA GLY A 70 -2.11 -3.34 -16.26
C GLY A 70 -2.71 -2.06 -15.70
N ILE A 71 -2.48 -1.78 -14.42
CA ILE A 71 -2.99 -0.58 -13.70
C ILE A 71 -1.91 0.15 -12.91
N MET A 72 -0.63 -0.22 -13.07
CA MET A 72 0.48 0.46 -12.39
C MET A 72 0.49 1.97 -12.68
N ASP A 73 0.31 2.35 -13.95
CA ASP A 73 0.37 3.75 -14.39
C ASP A 73 -0.87 4.56 -13.99
N CYS A 74 -1.90 3.92 -13.44
CA CYS A 74 -3.06 4.62 -12.89
C CYS A 74 -2.74 5.30 -11.55
N PHE A 75 -1.68 4.89 -10.85
CA PHE A 75 -1.35 5.40 -9.52
C PHE A 75 -0.20 6.40 -9.58
N SER A 76 -0.40 7.60 -9.04
CA SER A 76 0.64 8.63 -8.96
C SER A 76 1.64 8.35 -7.83
N LYS A 77 1.22 7.62 -6.79
CA LYS A 77 2.05 7.34 -5.62
C LYS A 77 1.64 6.07 -4.89
N ILE A 78 2.64 5.28 -4.48
CA ILE A 78 2.50 4.09 -3.64
C ILE A 78 3.28 4.33 -2.35
N ASN A 79 2.59 4.33 -1.21
CA ASN A 79 3.17 4.51 0.12
C ASN A 79 3.08 3.18 0.85
N THR A 80 4.19 2.44 0.85
CA THR A 80 4.26 1.08 1.38
C THR A 80 5.69 0.82 1.83
N ASN A 81 5.93 -0.26 2.58
CA ASN A 81 7.28 -0.64 2.98
C ASN A 81 8.20 -0.77 1.75
N SER A 82 9.41 -0.19 1.82
CA SER A 82 10.33 -0.24 0.69
C SER A 82 10.91 -1.64 0.53
N SER A 83 11.38 -1.96 -0.67
CA SER A 83 12.00 -3.25 -0.95
C SER A 83 13.00 -3.14 -2.09
N TYR A 84 14.08 -3.91 -2.00
CA TYR A 84 15.10 -4.00 -3.04
C TYR A 84 15.70 -5.39 -3.07
N VAL A 85 16.33 -5.77 -4.19
CA VAL A 85 17.10 -7.01 -4.28
C VAL A 85 18.53 -6.68 -3.90
N ASP A 86 19.08 -7.38 -2.90
CA ASP A 86 20.48 -7.20 -2.49
C ASP A 86 21.47 -7.88 -3.45
N ASP A 87 22.76 -7.71 -3.18
CA ASP A 87 23.85 -8.24 -4.01
C ASP A 87 23.87 -9.79 -4.07
N GLU A 88 23.19 -10.45 -3.14
CA GLU A 88 23.04 -11.91 -3.09
C GLU A 88 21.77 -12.38 -3.83
N GLY A 89 20.99 -11.47 -4.42
CA GLY A 89 19.75 -11.79 -5.11
C GLY A 89 18.55 -12.03 -4.18
N LYS A 90 18.62 -11.59 -2.92
CA LYS A 90 17.54 -11.72 -1.93
C LYS A 90 16.70 -10.47 -1.91
N LEU A 91 15.38 -10.63 -1.82
CA LEU A 91 14.49 -9.50 -1.55
C LEU A 91 14.69 -9.06 -0.10
N LYS A 92 15.14 -7.82 0.08
CA LYS A 92 15.11 -7.09 1.34
C LYS A 92 13.83 -6.28 1.43
N ILE A 93 13.20 -6.33 2.59
CA ILE A 93 12.04 -5.50 2.90
C ILE A 93 12.44 -4.58 4.07
N CYS A 94 12.25 -3.29 3.87
CA CYS A 94 12.57 -2.26 4.85
C CYS A 94 11.31 -1.48 5.22
N PRO A 95 11.22 -0.96 6.46
CA PRO A 95 10.03 -0.25 6.87
C PRO A 95 9.86 1.07 6.13
N TYR A 96 8.62 1.53 6.01
CA TYR A 96 8.33 2.81 5.34
C TYR A 96 8.87 4.01 6.11
N HIS A 97 8.88 3.94 7.45
CA HIS A 97 9.55 4.91 8.32
C HIS A 97 10.21 4.22 9.51
N ASN A 98 10.99 5.00 10.28
CA ASN A 98 11.59 4.53 11.52
C ASN A 98 10.53 4.02 12.50
N PHE A 99 10.86 2.99 13.28
CA PHE A 99 9.93 2.37 14.23
C PHE A 99 9.53 3.30 15.38
N ASP A 100 10.32 4.34 15.67
CA ASP A 100 10.08 5.32 16.73
C ASP A 100 9.23 6.51 16.26
N HIS A 101 8.16 6.23 15.51
CA HIS A 101 7.21 7.29 15.15
C HIS A 101 6.24 7.51 16.32
N LYS A 102 6.14 8.75 16.80
CA LYS A 102 5.28 9.12 17.92
C LYS A 102 3.81 9.24 17.47
N CYS A 103 3.17 8.09 17.33
CA CYS A 103 1.76 7.90 16.98
C CYS A 103 1.00 7.50 18.26
N ASN A 104 -0.08 8.21 18.61
CA ASN A 104 -0.92 7.86 19.78
C ASN A 104 -1.93 6.73 19.49
N ASN A 105 -1.85 6.13 18.30
CA ASN A 105 -2.86 5.22 17.77
C ASN A 105 -2.29 3.80 17.64
N PRO A 106 -3.13 2.76 17.64
CA PRO A 106 -2.68 1.42 17.32
C PRO A 106 -2.29 1.35 15.84
N CYS A 107 -0.99 1.49 15.56
CA CYS A 107 -0.41 1.52 14.23
C CYS A 107 0.82 0.56 14.19
N PRO A 108 1.05 -0.19 13.10
CA PRO A 108 2.25 -1.00 12.95
C PRO A 108 3.51 -0.11 13.02
N PRO A 109 4.61 -0.58 13.64
CA PRO A 109 5.82 0.24 13.82
C PRO A 109 6.48 0.63 12.49
N ASN A 110 6.30 -0.19 11.46
CA ASN A 110 6.94 -0.03 10.16
C ASN A 110 6.21 0.94 9.21
N ILE A 111 4.90 1.12 9.35
CA ILE A 111 4.11 2.09 8.60
C ILE A 111 2.86 2.55 9.36
N CYS A 112 2.70 3.86 9.48
CA CYS A 112 1.52 4.52 10.03
C CYS A 112 0.73 5.16 8.90
N LYS A 113 -0.38 4.50 8.53
CA LYS A 113 -1.28 5.00 7.48
C LYS A 113 -1.84 6.39 7.85
N GLY A 114 -2.10 6.66 9.13
CA GLY A 114 -2.55 7.97 9.61
C GLY A 114 -1.58 9.10 9.27
N LEU A 115 -0.28 8.94 9.60
CA LEU A 115 0.76 9.92 9.24
C LEU A 115 0.96 10.04 7.72
N VAL A 116 0.65 9.00 6.95
CA VAL A 116 0.67 9.08 5.48
C VAL A 116 -0.48 9.95 4.98
N ILE A 117 -1.70 9.74 5.49
CA ILE A 117 -2.88 10.53 5.14
C ILE A 117 -2.74 11.99 5.57
N GLU A 118 -2.23 12.26 6.78
CA GLU A 118 -1.96 13.62 7.26
C GLU A 118 -1.04 14.38 6.29
N ARG A 119 0.12 13.80 5.94
CA ARG A 119 1.05 14.40 4.96
C ARG A 119 0.44 14.59 3.58
N MET A 120 -0.45 13.69 3.15
CA MET A 120 -1.18 13.85 1.89
C MET A 120 -2.13 15.05 1.96
N GLN A 121 -2.90 15.19 3.04
CA GLN A 121 -3.82 16.31 3.23
C GLN A 121 -3.07 17.65 3.29
N GLU A 122 -1.91 17.70 3.94
CA GLU A 122 -1.03 18.88 3.96
C GLU A 122 -0.54 19.26 2.56
N SER A 123 -0.02 18.28 1.80
CA SER A 123 0.43 18.49 0.41
C SER A 123 -0.71 19.00 -0.48
N LEU A 124 -1.91 18.44 -0.33
CA LEU A 124 -3.09 18.87 -1.11
C LEU A 124 -3.56 20.27 -0.73
N ALA A 125 -3.43 20.67 0.54
CA ALA A 125 -3.76 22.02 0.98
C ALA A 125 -2.80 23.07 0.38
N LEU A 126 -1.51 22.74 0.25
CA LEU A 126 -0.51 23.61 -0.38
C LEU A 126 -0.75 23.80 -1.88
N GLU A 127 -1.32 22.80 -2.56
CA GLU A 127 -1.70 22.90 -3.98
C GLU A 127 -2.91 23.82 -4.22
N GLY A 128 -3.52 24.38 -3.17
CA GLY A 128 -4.65 25.33 -3.27
C GLY A 128 -5.95 24.74 -3.80
N ASN A 129 -5.98 23.43 -4.08
CA ASN A 129 -7.13 22.75 -4.65
C ASN A 129 -8.06 22.22 -3.56
N ARG A 130 -9.36 22.53 -3.66
CA ARG A 130 -10.42 21.88 -2.88
C ARG A 130 -10.68 20.45 -3.40
N LYS A 131 -9.66 19.59 -3.36
CA LYS A 131 -9.83 18.16 -3.69
C LYS A 131 -10.54 17.47 -2.54
N ARG A 132 -11.41 16.53 -2.89
CA ARG A 132 -12.10 15.63 -1.98
C ARG A 132 -11.35 14.30 -1.96
N MET A 133 -11.11 13.76 -0.77
CA MET A 133 -10.49 12.44 -0.60
C MET A 133 -11.58 11.37 -0.52
N ILE A 134 -11.36 10.25 -1.20
CA ILE A 134 -12.16 9.03 -1.05
C ILE A 134 -11.20 7.94 -0.60
N TYR A 135 -11.41 7.43 0.61
CA TYR A 135 -10.55 6.42 1.21
C TYR A 135 -11.21 5.05 1.12
N LEU A 136 -10.52 4.07 0.54
CA LEU A 136 -10.97 2.69 0.43
C LEU A 136 -10.15 1.82 1.37
N GLY A 137 -10.80 0.99 2.17
CA GLY A 137 -10.12 0.10 3.13
C GLY A 137 -10.98 -1.08 3.54
N ASP A 138 -10.33 -2.10 4.09
CA ASP A 138 -10.99 -3.35 4.49
C ASP A 138 -10.52 -3.90 5.85
N GLY A 139 -9.51 -3.31 6.48
CA GLY A 139 -8.98 -3.83 7.75
C GLY A 139 -9.05 -2.83 8.90
N ALA A 140 -8.90 -3.34 10.12
CA ALA A 140 -8.79 -2.51 11.32
C ALA A 140 -7.66 -1.46 11.23
N GLY A 141 -6.59 -1.74 10.47
CA GLY A 141 -5.51 -0.78 10.20
C GLY A 141 -5.92 0.43 9.35
N ASP A 142 -7.08 0.37 8.72
CA ASP A 142 -7.67 1.45 7.90
C ASP A 142 -8.68 2.30 8.68
N PHE A 143 -9.18 1.82 9.83
CA PHE A 143 -10.13 2.57 10.65
C PHE A 143 -9.58 3.93 11.08
N TYR A 144 -8.40 3.94 11.72
CA TYR A 144 -7.80 5.17 12.22
C TYR A 144 -7.54 6.22 11.12
N PRO A 145 -6.83 5.91 10.01
CA PRO A 145 -6.64 6.91 8.94
C PRO A 145 -7.97 7.39 8.32
N SER A 146 -9.00 6.54 8.26
CA SER A 146 -10.32 6.95 7.78
C SER A 146 -11.02 7.96 8.70
N SER A 147 -10.75 7.90 10.01
CA SER A 147 -11.29 8.86 10.99
C SER A 147 -10.62 10.24 10.94
N MET A 148 -9.48 10.36 10.25
CA MET A 148 -8.75 11.62 10.06
C MET A 148 -9.20 12.42 8.84
N LEU A 149 -10.15 11.89 8.07
CA LEU A 149 -10.68 12.56 6.89
C LEU A 149 -11.54 13.78 7.27
N LYS A 150 -11.69 14.72 6.35
CA LYS A 150 -12.47 15.94 6.56
C LYS A 150 -13.95 15.69 6.32
N ASP A 151 -14.84 16.55 6.81
CA ASP A 151 -16.30 16.42 6.66
C ASP A 151 -16.77 16.25 5.20
N GLN A 152 -16.02 16.79 4.23
CA GLN A 152 -16.36 16.68 2.81
C GLN A 152 -15.87 15.38 2.14
N ASP A 153 -15.05 14.59 2.82
CA ASP A 153 -14.39 13.38 2.30
C ASP A 153 -15.27 12.13 2.52
N PHE A 154 -14.93 11.03 1.87
CA PHE A 154 -15.72 9.80 1.91
C PHE A 154 -14.86 8.59 2.29
N VAL A 155 -15.47 7.67 3.04
CA VAL A 155 -14.92 6.34 3.32
C VAL A 155 -15.75 5.30 2.62
N MET A 156 -15.10 4.40 1.89
CA MET A 156 -15.70 3.24 1.24
C MET A 156 -15.09 1.97 1.81
N GLN A 157 -15.72 1.47 2.87
CA GLN A 157 -15.35 0.20 3.51
C GLN A 157 -15.73 -0.98 2.61
N ARG A 158 -14.85 -1.98 2.55
CA ARG A 158 -15.18 -3.26 1.93
C ARG A 158 -16.31 -3.93 2.71
N LYS A 159 -17.43 -4.20 2.01
CA LYS A 159 -18.58 -4.88 2.59
C LYS A 159 -18.17 -6.18 3.26
N ASP A 160 -18.68 -6.41 4.47
CA ASP A 160 -18.49 -7.62 5.29
C ASP A 160 -17.08 -7.80 5.89
N PHE A 161 -16.23 -6.76 5.88
CA PHE A 161 -14.90 -6.78 6.49
C PHE A 161 -14.78 -5.81 7.69
N PRO A 162 -13.98 -6.13 8.71
CA PRO A 162 -13.86 -5.31 9.91
C PRO A 162 -12.99 -4.07 9.64
N MET A 163 -13.66 -2.92 9.58
CA MET A 163 -13.07 -1.57 9.62
C MET A 163 -13.80 -0.80 10.70
#